data_AF-A0A1I3E4Z8-F1
#
_entry.id   AF-A0A1I3E4Z8-F1
#
_cell.length_a   1.000
_cell.length_b   1.000
_cell.length_c   1.000
_cell.angle_alpha   90.00
_cell.angle_beta   90.00
_cell.angle_gamma   90.00
#
_symmetry.space_group_name_H-M   'P 1'
#
loop_
_entity.id
_entity.type
_entity.pdbx_description
1 polymer ?
#
loop_
_entity_poly.entity_id
_entity_poly.type
_entity_poly.pdbx_seq_one_letter_code
_entity_poly.pdbx_strand_id
1 'polypeptide(L)'
;MPLHRLNKLQLALLAALGGGLALSLCQLLGSVQGTNALLAFAACSLLVSVFYCRPALASLQSPFILIPLALLVMGGVSVVAGQQTEIGSGLAFTAVLAGMLLAACAILRVPQSVVQAEAAVPTETPLVVDVVKETLQFAELQAQDVVEEAEISDEEFEDLEPSELDDESGQIVHAWTRSRKRSEERLDGSVTVDFITGQRHAYVHVPFTPAFVRRPQADCECDDSDTFAAEFDVLQPYGGRLSVRRRGDATSPAAVEISISIIAPLSSARAA
;
A
#
# COMPACT_ATOMS: atom_id res chain seq x y z
N MET A 1 -6.51 -28.15 11.53
CA MET A 1 -6.13 -26.90 10.84
C MET A 1 -4.63 -26.90 10.64
N PRO A 2 -4.11 -26.78 9.41
CA PRO A 2 -2.67 -26.86 9.15
C PRO A 2 -1.97 -25.58 9.60
N LEU A 3 -0.96 -25.72 10.48
CA LEU A 3 -0.12 -24.63 11.01
C LEU A 3 0.71 -23.89 9.94
N HIS A 4 0.67 -24.35 8.68
CA HIS A 4 1.49 -23.83 7.59
C HIS A 4 1.06 -22.48 6.99
N ARG A 5 -0.08 -21.90 7.41
CA ARG A 5 -0.55 -20.58 6.92
C ARG A 5 -0.32 -19.42 7.89
N LEU A 6 0.35 -19.64 9.02
CA LEU A 6 0.67 -18.55 9.93
C LEU A 6 1.81 -17.71 9.34
N ASN A 7 1.56 -16.42 9.15
CA ASN A 7 2.62 -15.49 8.72
C ASN A 7 3.74 -15.50 9.77
N LYS A 8 5.01 -15.30 9.36
CA LYS A 8 6.18 -15.36 10.25
C LYS A 8 6.00 -14.50 11.52
N LEU A 9 5.28 -13.38 11.37
CA LEU A 9 4.90 -12.49 12.48
C LEU A 9 3.97 -13.16 13.51
N GLN A 10 2.98 -13.94 13.06
CA GLN A 10 2.05 -14.65 13.92
C GLN A 10 2.74 -15.79 14.67
N LEU A 11 3.69 -16.46 14.03
CA LEU A 11 4.52 -17.49 14.67
C LEU A 11 5.38 -16.89 15.78
N ALA A 12 5.98 -15.72 15.54
CA ALA A 12 6.75 -15.00 16.55
C ALA A 12 5.88 -14.54 17.73
N LEU A 13 4.66 -14.09 17.47
CA LEU A 13 3.73 -13.64 18.50
C LEU A 13 3.21 -14.80 19.37
N LEU A 14 2.92 -15.96 18.77
CA LEU A 14 2.56 -17.17 19.48
C LEU A 14 3.70 -17.69 20.37
N ALA A 15 4.94 -17.63 19.89
CA ALA A 15 6.11 -17.99 20.69
C ALA A 15 6.28 -17.05 21.90
N ALA A 16 6.09 -15.74 21.72
CA ALA A 16 6.15 -14.76 22.80
C ALA A 16 5.06 -14.96 23.86
N LEU A 17 3.81 -15.21 23.43
CA LEU A 17 2.69 -15.50 24.33
C LEU A 17 2.89 -16.82 25.09
N GLY A 18 3.40 -17.86 24.42
CA GLY A 18 3.74 -19.13 25.05
C GLY A 18 4.82 -18.98 26.13
N GLY A 19 5.86 -18.17 25.85
CA GLY A 19 6.89 -17.84 26.84
C GLY A 19 6.33 -17.09 28.05
N GLY A 20 5.41 -16.15 27.84
CA GLY A 20 4.75 -15.39 28.92
C GLY A 20 3.86 -16.26 29.82
N LEU A 21 3.12 -17.20 29.24
CA LEU A 21 2.29 -18.15 30.00
C LEU A 21 3.13 -19.13 30.82
N ALA A 22 4.24 -19.63 30.26
CA ALA A 22 5.18 -20.47 31.00
C ALA A 22 5.82 -19.72 32.20
N LEU A 23 6.14 -18.43 32.00
CA LEU A 23 6.58 -17.51 33.08
C LEU A 23 5.56 -17.40 34.20
N SER A 24 4.30 -17.16 33.87
CA SER A 24 3.23 -17.04 34.86
C SER A 24 2.99 -18.36 35.61
N LEU A 25 3.02 -19.50 34.90
CA LEU A 25 2.83 -20.82 35.51
C LEU A 25 3.97 -21.19 36.48
N CYS A 26 5.22 -20.87 36.13
CA CYS A 26 6.36 -21.16 37.00
C CYS A 26 6.44 -20.24 38.23
N GLN A 27 5.98 -18.99 38.12
CA GLN A 27 5.82 -18.14 39.31
C GLN A 27 4.75 -18.69 40.27
N LEU A 28 3.70 -19.32 39.74
CA LEU A 28 2.68 -19.98 40.55
C LEU A 28 3.21 -21.21 41.30
N LEU A 29 4.24 -21.88 40.77
CA LEU A 29 4.80 -23.13 41.31
C LEU A 29 5.94 -22.93 42.33
N GLY A 30 6.34 -21.69 42.61
CA GLY A 30 7.16 -21.33 43.78
C GLY A 30 8.58 -21.89 43.87
N SER A 31 9.10 -22.59 42.85
CA SER A 31 10.45 -23.15 42.89
C SER A 31 11.50 -22.14 42.41
N VAL A 32 12.45 -21.80 43.28
CA VAL A 32 13.57 -20.86 42.99
C VAL A 32 14.51 -21.40 41.89
N GLN A 33 14.55 -22.72 41.70
CA GLN A 33 15.31 -23.31 40.59
C GLN A 33 14.59 -23.16 39.24
N GLY A 34 13.26 -23.12 39.23
CA GLY A 34 12.45 -22.90 38.03
C GLY A 34 12.55 -21.48 37.49
N THR A 35 12.69 -20.47 38.35
CA THR A 35 12.76 -19.06 37.93
C THR A 35 14.01 -18.76 37.11
N ASN A 36 15.17 -19.29 37.49
CA ASN A 36 16.43 -19.04 36.76
C ASN A 36 16.46 -19.70 35.37
N ALA A 37 16.04 -20.96 35.28
CA ALA A 37 15.98 -21.67 34.00
C ALA A 37 15.03 -20.98 33.01
N LEU A 38 13.96 -20.41 33.55
CA LEU A 38 12.92 -19.80 32.75
C LEU A 38 13.24 -18.35 32.36
N LEU A 39 14.01 -17.64 33.19
CA LEU A 39 14.60 -16.36 32.83
C LEU A 39 15.60 -16.51 31.68
N ALA A 40 16.43 -17.56 31.73
CA ALA A 40 17.35 -17.89 30.65
C ALA A 40 16.59 -18.23 29.36
N PHE A 41 15.48 -18.97 29.45
CA PHE A 41 14.63 -19.27 28.30
C PHE A 41 13.98 -18.01 27.71
N ALA A 42 13.45 -17.12 28.55
CA ALA A 42 12.86 -15.85 28.12
C ALA A 42 13.91 -14.94 27.44
N ALA A 43 15.11 -14.84 28.00
CA ALA A 43 16.22 -14.10 27.41
C ALA A 43 16.64 -14.68 26.05
N CYS A 44 16.78 -16.00 25.95
CA CYS A 44 17.08 -16.68 24.68
C CYS A 44 15.98 -16.46 23.64
N SER A 45 14.70 -16.57 24.03
CA SER A 45 13.59 -16.32 23.12
C SER A 45 13.59 -14.88 22.60
N LEU A 46 13.85 -13.90 23.46
CA LEU A 46 13.89 -12.49 23.08
C LEU A 46 15.06 -12.20 22.13
N LEU A 47 16.24 -12.78 22.38
CA LEU A 47 17.39 -12.67 21.47
C LEU A 47 17.09 -13.26 20.10
N VAL A 48 16.44 -14.43 20.04
CA VAL A 48 16.03 -15.05 18.78
C VAL A 48 15.02 -14.15 18.04
N SER A 49 14.01 -13.62 18.74
CA SER A 49 13.04 -12.69 18.14
C SER A 49 13.70 -11.43 17.59
N VAL A 50 14.64 -10.83 18.31
CA VAL A 50 15.38 -9.64 17.83
C VAL A 50 16.23 -9.97 16.60
N PHE A 51 16.91 -11.12 16.60
CA PHE A 51 17.75 -11.54 15.48
C PHE A 51 16.92 -11.82 14.21
N TYR A 52 15.78 -12.49 14.37
CA TYR A 52 14.86 -12.77 13.25
C TYR A 52 14.11 -11.54 12.75
N CYS A 53 13.81 -10.57 13.62
CA CYS A 53 13.15 -9.32 13.24
C CYS A 53 14.11 -8.24 12.72
N ARG A 54 15.42 -8.44 12.81
CA ARG A 54 16.44 -7.48 12.36
C ARG A 54 16.25 -6.92 10.94
N PRO A 55 15.96 -7.73 9.89
CA PRO A 55 15.73 -7.18 8.55
C PRO A 55 14.44 -6.34 8.45
N ALA A 56 13.40 -6.68 9.22
CA ALA A 56 12.16 -5.89 9.29
C ALA A 56 12.34 -4.60 10.12
N LEU A 57 13.22 -4.62 11.12
CA LEU A 57 13.61 -3.45 11.90
C LEU A 57 14.50 -2.49 11.09
N ALA A 58 15.32 -3.00 10.16
CA ALA A 58 16.18 -2.18 9.32
C ALA A 58 15.40 -1.28 8.34
N SER A 59 14.18 -1.68 7.94
CA SER A 59 13.31 -0.83 7.10
C SER A 59 12.57 0.24 7.89
N LEU A 60 12.54 0.15 9.22
CA LEU A 60 11.91 1.13 10.10
C LEU A 60 12.93 2.21 10.47
N GLN A 61 13.09 3.23 9.61
CA GLN A 61 13.97 4.37 9.86
C GLN A 61 13.56 5.26 11.05
N SER A 62 12.46 4.95 11.76
CA SER A 62 11.94 5.82 12.81
C SER A 62 12.55 5.50 14.19
N PRO A 63 13.16 6.46 14.89
CA PRO A 63 13.72 6.27 16.24
C PRO A 63 12.67 5.97 17.31
N PHE A 64 11.38 6.18 17.02
CA PHE A 64 10.28 6.03 17.96
C PHE A 64 10.02 4.59 18.43
N ILE A 65 10.50 3.57 17.69
CA ILE A 65 10.30 2.16 18.05
C ILE A 65 11.40 1.64 18.99
N LEU A 66 12.58 2.25 18.98
CA LEU A 66 13.72 1.80 19.79
C LEU A 66 13.56 2.17 21.28
N ILE A 67 12.91 3.29 21.57
CA ILE A 67 12.67 3.79 22.94
C ILE A 67 11.83 2.81 23.78
N PRO A 68 10.64 2.33 23.34
CA PRO A 68 9.85 1.40 24.13
C PRO A 68 10.53 0.04 24.30
N LEU A 69 11.32 -0.42 23.31
CA LEU A 69 12.10 -1.66 23.42
C LEU A 69 13.18 -1.53 24.51
N ALA A 70 13.92 -0.42 24.52
CA ALA A 70 14.95 -0.16 25.53
C ALA A 70 14.35 -0.07 26.94
N LEU A 71 13.18 0.58 27.10
CA LEU A 71 12.48 0.66 28.37
C LEU A 71 11.99 -0.72 28.84
N LEU A 72 11.55 -1.59 27.95
CA LEU A 72 11.13 -2.96 28.27
C LEU A 72 12.32 -3.81 28.77
N VAL A 73 13.48 -3.68 28.15
CA VAL A 73 14.71 -4.36 28.59
C VAL A 73 15.17 -3.83 29.95
N MET A 74 15.20 -2.51 30.15
CA MET A 74 15.61 -1.90 31.42
C MET A 74 14.65 -2.23 32.58
N GLY A 75 13.34 -2.29 32.31
CA GLY A 75 12.33 -2.72 33.27
C GLY A 75 12.49 -4.19 33.67
N GLY A 76 12.77 -5.07 32.69
CA GLY A 76 13.00 -6.49 32.93
C GLY A 76 14.20 -6.76 33.83
N VAL A 77 15.33 -6.07 33.62
CA VAL A 77 16.54 -6.25 34.43
C VAL A 77 16.31 -5.85 35.90
N SER A 78 15.51 -4.81 36.14
CA SER A 78 15.21 -4.33 37.49
C SER A 78 14.36 -5.32 38.31
N VAL A 79 13.48 -6.10 37.66
CA VAL A 79 12.68 -7.15 38.30
C VAL A 79 13.58 -8.29 38.82
N VAL A 80 14.63 -8.63 38.07
CA VAL A 80 15.53 -9.74 38.40
C VAL A 80 16.48 -9.38 39.53
N ALA A 81 16.95 -8.14 39.57
CA ALA A 81 17.82 -7.66 40.65
C ALA A 81 17.07 -7.42 41.98
N GLY A 82 15.74 -7.27 41.94
CA GLY A 82 14.91 -6.82 43.07
C GLY A 82 14.24 -7.91 43.92
N GLN A 83 14.54 -9.21 43.73
CA GLN A 83 13.82 -10.32 44.39
C GLN A 83 13.95 -10.43 45.93
N GLN A 84 14.39 -9.40 46.66
CA GLN A 84 14.46 -9.43 48.13
C GLN A 84 13.60 -8.40 48.87
N THR A 85 12.80 -7.58 48.20
CA THR A 85 11.88 -6.66 48.91
C THR A 85 10.43 -6.91 48.53
N GLU A 86 9.66 -7.46 49.48
CA GLU A 86 8.25 -7.88 49.31
C GLU A 86 7.28 -6.75 48.89
N ILE A 87 7.73 -5.49 48.87
CA ILE A 87 6.92 -4.31 48.56
C ILE A 87 7.15 -3.79 47.13
N GLY A 88 8.19 -4.26 46.42
CA GLY A 88 8.59 -3.72 45.11
C GLY A 88 8.00 -4.40 43.87
N SER A 89 7.39 -5.58 44.02
CA SER A 89 6.98 -6.43 42.88
C SER A 89 5.80 -5.87 42.07
N GLY A 90 4.89 -5.13 42.71
CA GLY A 90 3.70 -4.58 42.05
C GLY A 90 4.03 -3.52 40.99
N LEU A 91 4.93 -2.59 41.30
CA LEU A 91 5.30 -1.50 40.37
C LEU A 91 6.06 -2.03 39.16
N ALA A 92 6.95 -3.00 39.38
CA ALA A 92 7.73 -3.59 38.31
C ALA A 92 6.84 -4.37 37.33
N PHE A 93 5.82 -5.09 37.84
CA PHE A 93 4.82 -5.77 37.00
C PHE A 93 4.01 -4.78 36.16
N THR A 94 3.55 -3.66 36.75
CA THR A 94 2.80 -2.65 36.00
C THR A 94 3.61 -1.98 34.90
N ALA A 95 4.90 -1.73 35.12
CA ALA A 95 5.79 -1.15 34.10
C ALA A 95 5.99 -2.08 32.90
N VAL A 96 6.16 -3.38 33.14
CA VAL A 96 6.29 -4.39 32.09
C VAL A 96 4.99 -4.52 31.28
N LEU A 97 3.85 -4.53 31.97
CA LEU A 97 2.53 -4.63 31.32
C LEU A 97 2.21 -3.40 30.48
N ALA A 98 2.54 -2.20 30.99
CA ALA A 98 2.43 -0.95 30.24
C ALA A 98 3.35 -0.93 29.01
N GLY A 99 4.58 -1.42 29.13
CA GLY A 99 5.52 -1.56 28.01
C GLY A 99 5.01 -2.51 26.93
N MET A 100 4.45 -3.67 27.32
CA MET A 100 3.84 -4.61 26.38
C MET A 100 2.60 -4.03 25.69
N LEU A 101 1.74 -3.30 26.42
CA LEU A 101 0.55 -2.68 25.84
C LEU A 101 0.92 -1.60 24.83
N LEU A 102 1.94 -0.77 25.13
CA LEU A 102 2.44 0.25 24.20
C LEU A 102 3.07 -0.38 22.95
N ALA A 103 3.83 -1.47 23.10
CA ALA A 103 4.37 -2.21 21.97
C ALA A 103 3.25 -2.83 21.10
N ALA A 104 2.23 -3.41 21.72
CA ALA A 104 1.06 -3.94 21.01
C ALA A 104 0.31 -2.83 20.24
N CYS A 105 0.09 -1.66 20.87
CA CYS A 105 -0.53 -0.52 20.21
C CYS A 105 0.31 0.03 19.04
N ALA A 106 1.64 0.01 19.15
CA ALA A 106 2.53 0.41 18.05
C ALA A 106 2.47 -0.56 16.87
N ILE A 107 2.35 -1.86 17.14
CA ILE A 107 2.19 -2.91 16.11
C ILE A 107 0.80 -2.83 15.46
N LEU A 108 -0.25 -2.56 16.22
CA LEU A 108 -1.61 -2.39 15.69
C LEU A 108 -1.78 -1.10 14.88
N ARG A 109 -0.89 -0.12 15.05
CA ARG A 109 -0.83 1.10 14.22
C ARG A 109 0.01 0.97 12.96
N VAL A 110 0.53 -0.23 12.65
CA VAL A 110 1.14 -0.45 11.33
C VAL A 110 0.07 -0.14 10.28
N PRO A 111 0.30 0.86 9.41
CA PRO A 111 -0.68 1.23 8.40
C PRO A 111 -0.94 0.01 7.52
N GLN A 112 -2.23 -0.30 7.31
CA GLN A 112 -2.69 -1.42 6.49
C GLN A 112 -2.25 -1.36 5.01
N SER A 113 -1.49 -0.33 4.61
CA SER A 113 -0.96 -0.19 3.26
C SER A 113 0.03 -1.29 2.85
N VAL A 114 0.52 -2.12 3.79
CA VAL A 114 1.50 -3.19 3.49
C VAL A 114 0.87 -4.59 3.37
N VAL A 115 -0.44 -4.78 3.65
CA VAL A 115 -1.10 -6.11 3.60
C VAL A 115 -1.59 -6.50 2.19
N GLN A 116 -1.36 -5.66 1.17
CA GLN A 116 -1.78 -5.94 -0.22
C GLN A 116 -0.65 -6.39 -1.17
N ALA A 117 0.40 -7.00 -0.65
CA ALA A 117 1.32 -7.80 -1.45
C ALA A 117 1.33 -9.23 -0.91
N GLU A 118 1.21 -10.21 -1.82
CA GLU A 118 1.33 -11.65 -1.53
C GLU A 118 0.05 -12.40 -1.16
N ALA A 119 -1.00 -12.24 -1.99
CA ALA A 119 -1.93 -13.33 -2.23
C ALA A 119 -1.31 -14.25 -3.30
N ALA A 120 -0.57 -15.26 -2.85
CA ALA A 120 -0.18 -16.40 -3.67
C ALA A 120 -1.45 -17.12 -4.15
N VAL A 121 -1.62 -17.16 -5.48
CA VAL A 121 -2.65 -17.91 -6.18
C VAL A 121 -2.48 -19.40 -5.86
N PRO A 122 -3.48 -20.08 -5.26
CA PRO A 122 -3.47 -21.53 -5.17
C PRO A 122 -3.71 -22.11 -6.57
N THR A 123 -2.83 -23.02 -6.95
CA THR A 123 -3.02 -23.95 -8.05
C THR A 123 -4.28 -24.80 -7.77
N GLU A 124 -5.40 -24.48 -8.39
CA GLU A 124 -6.55 -25.38 -8.51
C GLU A 124 -6.87 -25.66 -9.98
N THR A 125 -6.69 -26.93 -10.32
CA THR A 125 -7.41 -27.80 -11.27
C THR A 125 -8.39 -27.20 -12.29
N PRO A 126 -8.39 -27.71 -13.54
CA PRO A 126 -9.32 -27.27 -14.57
C PRO A 126 -10.71 -27.86 -14.33
N LEU A 127 -11.64 -27.04 -13.82
CA LEU A 127 -13.07 -27.32 -13.93
C LEU A 127 -13.58 -26.64 -15.20
N VAL A 128 -13.77 -27.46 -16.22
CA VAL A 128 -14.53 -27.15 -17.44
C VAL A 128 -15.94 -26.75 -17.01
N VAL A 129 -16.27 -25.48 -17.16
CA VAL A 129 -17.63 -24.97 -16.96
C VAL A 129 -18.02 -24.19 -18.22
N ASP A 130 -18.78 -24.89 -19.07
CA ASP A 130 -19.52 -24.44 -20.24
C ASP A 130 -20.63 -23.42 -19.85
N VAL A 131 -20.27 -22.24 -19.34
CA VAL A 131 -21.26 -21.21 -18.90
C VAL A 131 -20.94 -19.84 -19.51
N VAL A 132 -20.59 -19.79 -20.80
CA VAL A 132 -20.39 -18.53 -21.55
C VAL A 132 -21.12 -18.54 -22.89
N LYS A 133 -22.26 -19.23 -22.99
CA LYS A 133 -23.13 -19.14 -24.17
C LYS A 133 -24.50 -18.52 -23.93
N GLU A 134 -24.95 -18.36 -22.68
CA GLU A 134 -26.27 -17.75 -22.41
C GLU A 134 -26.23 -16.24 -22.17
N THR A 135 -25.08 -15.64 -21.83
CA THR A 135 -25.00 -14.20 -21.54
C THR A 135 -24.84 -13.31 -22.78
N LEU A 136 -24.56 -13.88 -23.97
CA LEU A 136 -24.54 -13.14 -25.22
C LEU A 136 -25.89 -13.14 -25.95
N GLN A 137 -26.86 -13.97 -25.56
CA GLN A 137 -28.20 -13.96 -26.15
C GLN A 137 -29.17 -12.96 -25.49
N PHE A 138 -28.86 -12.47 -24.28
CA PHE A 138 -29.69 -11.46 -23.61
C PHE A 138 -29.42 -10.02 -24.05
N ALA A 139 -28.28 -9.75 -24.71
CA ALA A 139 -27.95 -8.40 -25.20
C ALA A 139 -28.56 -8.09 -26.59
N GLU A 140 -29.11 -9.08 -27.28
CA GLU A 140 -29.64 -8.92 -28.65
C GLU A 140 -31.17 -8.88 -28.71
N LEU A 141 -31.87 -9.10 -27.59
CA LEU A 141 -33.34 -9.14 -27.51
C LEU A 141 -34.01 -7.90 -26.89
N GLN A 142 -33.26 -6.80 -26.67
CA GLN A 142 -33.82 -5.52 -26.23
C GLN A 142 -33.61 -4.35 -27.22
N ALA A 143 -33.16 -4.64 -28.45
CA ALA A 143 -32.98 -3.62 -29.50
C ALA A 143 -34.22 -3.44 -30.40
N GLN A 144 -35.41 -3.78 -29.91
CA GLN A 144 -36.62 -3.72 -30.72
C GLN A 144 -37.84 -3.40 -29.86
N ASP A 145 -37.97 -2.16 -29.39
CA ASP A 145 -39.29 -1.54 -29.28
C ASP A 145 -39.21 -0.01 -29.10
N VAL A 146 -40.16 0.67 -29.76
CA VAL A 146 -40.48 2.10 -29.68
C VAL A 146 -39.45 3.08 -30.28
N VAL A 147 -39.35 3.06 -31.61
CA VAL A 147 -39.12 4.31 -32.37
C VAL A 147 -40.44 5.07 -32.33
N GLU A 148 -40.64 5.87 -31.29
CA GLU A 148 -41.60 6.97 -31.33
C GLU A 148 -40.97 8.03 -32.24
N GLU A 149 -41.56 8.22 -33.42
CA GLU A 149 -41.24 9.31 -34.33
C GLU A 149 -41.53 10.63 -33.61
N ALA A 150 -40.55 11.10 -32.84
CA ALA A 150 -40.53 12.48 -32.39
C ALA A 150 -40.39 13.32 -33.66
N GLU A 151 -41.50 13.96 -34.05
CA GLU A 151 -41.53 15.04 -35.01
C GLU A 151 -40.51 16.09 -34.54
N ILE A 152 -39.32 16.06 -35.13
CA ILE A 152 -38.30 17.08 -34.95
C ILE A 152 -38.89 18.31 -35.61
N SER A 153 -39.42 19.21 -34.78
CA SER A 153 -39.79 20.56 -35.17
C SER A 153 -38.61 21.20 -35.90
N ASP A 154 -38.83 21.62 -37.15
CA ASP A 154 -37.89 22.40 -37.99
C ASP A 154 -37.69 23.81 -37.40
N GLU A 155 -37.28 23.89 -36.13
CA GLU A 155 -36.81 25.14 -35.52
C GLU A 155 -35.47 25.47 -36.18
N GLU A 156 -35.58 26.35 -37.17
CA GLU A 156 -34.59 27.28 -37.71
C GLU A 156 -33.29 27.26 -36.91
N PHE A 157 -32.37 26.39 -37.36
CA PHE A 157 -31.01 26.30 -36.85
C PHE A 157 -30.34 27.64 -37.19
N GLU A 158 -30.42 28.60 -36.27
CA GLU A 158 -29.69 29.86 -36.37
C GLU A 158 -28.23 29.49 -36.65
N ASP A 159 -27.72 29.93 -37.81
CA ASP A 159 -26.32 29.78 -38.22
C ASP A 159 -25.44 30.36 -37.09
N LEU A 160 -25.03 29.50 -36.16
CA LEU A 160 -24.07 29.82 -35.13
C LEU A 160 -22.78 30.15 -35.87
N GLU A 161 -22.54 31.45 -36.05
CA GLU A 161 -21.30 31.97 -36.59
C GLU A 161 -20.16 31.24 -35.88
N PRO A 162 -19.26 30.57 -36.62
CA PRO A 162 -18.17 29.81 -36.01
C PRO A 162 -17.42 30.77 -35.11
N SER A 163 -17.53 30.57 -33.79
CA SER A 163 -16.85 31.42 -32.83
C SER A 163 -15.38 31.39 -33.21
N GLU A 164 -14.83 32.56 -33.56
CA GLU A 164 -13.40 32.78 -33.70
C GLU A 164 -12.79 32.52 -32.33
N LEU A 165 -12.52 31.23 -32.04
CA LEU A 165 -11.78 30.80 -30.89
C LEU A 165 -10.37 31.32 -31.13
N ASP A 166 -10.08 32.47 -30.53
CA ASP A 166 -8.79 33.12 -30.52
C ASP A 166 -7.69 32.04 -30.37
N ASP A 167 -6.86 31.91 -31.41
CA ASP A 167 -5.66 31.09 -31.46
C ASP A 167 -4.57 31.69 -30.53
N GLU A 168 -4.89 31.89 -29.25
CA GLU A 168 -3.91 32.09 -28.18
C GLU A 168 -3.17 30.76 -27.98
N SER A 169 -2.26 30.43 -28.89
CA SER A 169 -1.18 29.45 -28.75
C SER A 169 -1.50 28.34 -27.75
N GLY A 170 -2.47 27.48 -28.10
CA GLY A 170 -3.09 26.53 -27.19
C GLY A 170 -2.03 25.75 -26.39
N GLN A 171 -1.93 26.06 -25.10
CA GLN A 171 -1.01 25.38 -24.21
C GLN A 171 -1.40 23.91 -24.15
N ILE A 172 -0.56 23.03 -24.69
CA ILE A 172 -0.80 21.60 -24.66
C ILE A 172 -0.68 21.14 -23.21
N VAL A 173 -1.81 20.94 -22.56
CA VAL A 173 -1.85 20.51 -21.16
C VAL A 173 -1.36 19.07 -21.02
N HIS A 174 -1.74 18.20 -21.98
CA HIS A 174 -1.39 16.78 -22.01
C HIS A 174 -1.04 16.30 -23.43
N ALA A 175 0.00 15.50 -23.55
CA ALA A 175 0.35 14.81 -24.80
C ALA A 175 0.66 13.33 -24.52
N TRP A 176 0.07 12.42 -25.31
CA TRP A 176 0.23 10.98 -25.11
C TRP A 176 0.55 10.27 -26.43
N THR A 177 1.54 9.39 -26.41
CA THR A 177 1.91 8.51 -27.51
C THR A 177 1.89 7.07 -27.04
N ARG A 178 1.05 6.24 -27.68
CA ARG A 178 0.97 4.82 -27.40
C ARG A 178 1.70 4.04 -28.49
N SER A 179 2.53 3.09 -28.09
CA SER A 179 3.22 2.17 -29.00
C SER A 179 3.08 0.73 -28.51
N ARG A 180 3.07 -0.21 -29.46
CA ARG A 180 2.98 -1.64 -29.18
C ARG A 180 4.08 -2.37 -29.91
N LYS A 181 4.90 -3.11 -29.18
CA LYS A 181 5.92 -4.04 -29.70
C LYS A 181 5.48 -5.47 -29.44
N ARG A 182 6.26 -6.45 -29.91
CA ARG A 182 5.91 -7.88 -29.80
C ARG A 182 5.71 -8.37 -28.36
N SER A 183 6.49 -7.83 -27.42
CA SER A 183 6.53 -8.27 -26.01
C SER A 183 6.00 -7.25 -25.01
N GLU A 184 5.72 -6.02 -25.45
CA GLU A 184 5.38 -4.92 -24.56
C GLU A 184 4.44 -3.93 -25.23
N GLU A 185 3.64 -3.29 -24.40
CA GLU A 185 2.84 -2.12 -24.73
C GLU A 185 3.34 -0.96 -23.90
N ARG A 186 3.53 0.19 -24.53
CA ARG A 186 4.12 1.38 -23.92
C ARG A 186 3.25 2.61 -24.18
N LEU A 187 3.05 3.42 -23.16
CA LEU A 187 2.39 4.72 -23.22
C LEU A 187 3.35 5.75 -22.65
N ASP A 188 3.84 6.64 -23.50
CA ASP A 188 4.68 7.76 -23.12
C ASP A 188 3.89 9.06 -23.25
N GLY A 189 4.18 10.05 -22.43
CA GLY A 189 3.54 11.34 -22.53
C GLY A 189 4.05 12.35 -21.52
N SER A 190 3.47 13.54 -21.55
CA SER A 190 3.69 14.55 -20.52
C SER A 190 2.38 15.17 -20.05
N VAL A 191 2.39 15.67 -18.82
CA VAL A 191 1.31 16.43 -18.20
C VAL A 191 1.85 17.66 -17.51
N THR A 192 1.23 18.81 -17.78
CA THR A 192 1.48 20.03 -17.02
C THR A 192 0.53 20.09 -15.82
N VAL A 193 1.08 20.32 -14.62
CA VAL A 193 0.33 20.42 -13.38
C VAL A 193 0.47 21.81 -12.78
N ASP A 194 -0.65 22.51 -12.72
CA ASP A 194 -0.74 23.84 -12.12
C ASP A 194 -0.99 23.77 -10.61
N PHE A 195 -0.26 24.60 -9.88
CA PHE A 195 -0.37 24.83 -8.45
C PHE A 195 -0.85 26.26 -8.21
N ILE A 196 -1.95 26.40 -7.47
CA ILE A 196 -2.37 27.71 -6.95
C ILE A 196 -1.53 28.10 -5.72
N THR A 197 -1.56 29.38 -5.35
CA THR A 197 -0.88 29.88 -4.14
C THR A 197 -1.32 29.10 -2.90
N GLY A 198 -0.34 28.62 -2.13
CA GLY A 198 -0.54 27.81 -0.93
C GLY A 198 -0.69 26.30 -1.19
N GLN A 199 -0.90 25.88 -2.45
CA GLN A 199 -1.05 24.47 -2.79
C GLN A 199 0.31 23.78 -2.79
N ARG A 200 0.41 22.68 -2.04
CA ARG A 200 1.62 21.85 -1.97
C ARG A 200 1.45 20.47 -2.61
N HIS A 201 0.21 20.04 -2.82
CA HIS A 201 -0.11 18.72 -3.35
C HIS A 201 -1.17 18.87 -4.44
N ALA A 202 -0.98 18.15 -5.55
CA ALA A 202 -1.92 18.03 -6.64
C ALA A 202 -2.04 16.56 -7.04
N TYR A 203 -3.21 16.17 -7.54
CA TYR A 203 -3.46 14.81 -8.02
C TYR A 203 -3.94 14.87 -9.47
N VAL A 204 -3.34 14.05 -10.31
CA VAL A 204 -3.70 13.92 -11.72
C VAL A 204 -4.17 12.50 -11.98
N HIS A 205 -5.32 12.37 -12.63
CA HIS A 205 -5.83 11.10 -13.11
C HIS A 205 -5.37 10.89 -14.54
N VAL A 206 -4.68 9.77 -14.78
CA VAL A 206 -4.20 9.40 -16.12
C VAL A 206 -5.02 8.20 -16.61
N PRO A 207 -6.04 8.40 -17.45
CA PRO A 207 -6.85 7.30 -17.98
C PRO A 207 -6.07 6.56 -19.09
N PHE A 208 -6.19 5.22 -19.11
CA PHE A 208 -5.60 4.39 -20.17
C PHE A 208 -6.70 3.86 -21.08
N THR A 209 -6.79 4.42 -22.29
CA THR A 209 -7.78 4.00 -23.29
C THR A 209 -7.08 3.61 -24.58
N PRO A 210 -7.17 2.33 -25.03
CA PRO A 210 -7.73 1.18 -24.31
C PRO A 210 -6.97 0.80 -23.03
N ALA A 211 -7.58 0.02 -22.14
CA ALA A 211 -6.88 -0.47 -20.94
C ALA A 211 -5.70 -1.39 -21.32
N PHE A 212 -4.64 -1.39 -20.51
CA PHE A 212 -3.55 -2.36 -20.63
C PHE A 212 -4.06 -3.78 -20.32
N VAL A 213 -3.45 -4.79 -20.96
CA VAL A 213 -3.82 -6.21 -20.74
C VAL A 213 -3.40 -6.70 -19.34
N ARG A 214 -2.35 -6.12 -18.77
CA ARG A 214 -1.78 -6.48 -17.48
C ARG A 214 -1.52 -5.23 -16.66
N ARG A 215 -1.22 -5.42 -15.36
CA ARG A 215 -0.78 -4.33 -14.49
C ARG A 215 0.50 -3.72 -15.06
N PRO A 216 0.51 -2.42 -15.42
CA PRO A 216 1.70 -1.78 -15.95
C PRO A 216 2.68 -1.44 -14.82
N GLN A 217 3.89 -1.07 -15.23
CA GLN A 217 4.88 -0.34 -14.43
C GLN A 217 4.93 1.10 -14.96
N ALA A 218 5.14 2.07 -14.09
CA ALA A 218 5.21 3.47 -14.48
C ALA A 218 6.47 4.11 -13.91
N ASP A 219 7.07 5.00 -14.68
CA ASP A 219 8.13 5.90 -14.29
C ASP A 219 7.68 7.33 -14.61
N CYS A 220 8.09 8.28 -13.78
CA CYS A 220 7.78 9.69 -13.97
C CYS A 220 8.92 10.59 -13.49
N GLU A 221 9.18 11.63 -14.27
CA GLU A 221 10.24 12.61 -14.02
C GLU A 221 9.67 14.02 -14.13
N CYS A 222 10.04 14.90 -13.19
CA CYS A 222 9.70 16.32 -13.23
C CYS A 222 10.88 17.11 -13.78
N ASP A 223 10.61 18.09 -14.64
CA ASP A 223 11.67 18.96 -15.19
C ASP A 223 12.43 19.73 -14.09
N ASP A 224 11.75 20.04 -12.98
CA ASP A 224 12.32 20.62 -11.76
C ASP A 224 12.17 19.64 -10.58
N SER A 225 13.00 18.60 -10.57
CA SER A 225 13.01 17.55 -9.53
C SER A 225 13.53 18.00 -8.15
N ASP A 226 14.15 19.18 -8.07
CA ASP A 226 14.56 19.80 -6.81
C ASP A 226 13.35 20.41 -6.10
N THR A 227 12.46 21.06 -6.85
CA THR A 227 11.25 21.69 -6.33
C THR A 227 10.05 20.75 -6.31
N PHE A 228 9.93 19.80 -7.24
CA PHE A 228 8.76 18.94 -7.36
C PHE A 228 9.13 17.46 -7.24
N ALA A 229 8.19 16.67 -6.75
CA ALA A 229 8.27 15.21 -6.71
C ALA A 229 6.96 14.62 -7.21
N ALA A 230 7.02 13.72 -8.17
CA ALA A 230 5.87 13.01 -8.70
C ALA A 230 6.00 11.50 -8.44
N GLU A 231 4.89 10.85 -8.09
CA GLU A 231 4.81 9.40 -7.88
C GLU A 231 3.40 8.90 -8.19
N PHE A 232 3.27 7.68 -8.71
CA PHE A 232 1.96 7.03 -8.87
C PHE A 232 1.51 6.35 -7.56
N ASP A 233 0.51 6.94 -6.89
CA ASP A 233 -0.13 6.34 -5.71
C ASP A 233 -0.91 5.06 -6.06
N VAL A 234 -1.55 5.08 -7.23
CA VAL A 234 -2.41 4.01 -7.73
C VAL A 234 -2.07 3.79 -9.19
N LEU A 235 -1.79 2.54 -9.56
CA LEU A 235 -1.54 2.17 -10.94
C LEU A 235 -2.27 0.86 -11.26
N GLN A 236 -3.26 0.96 -12.13
CA GLN A 236 -4.15 -0.12 -12.57
C GLN A 236 -4.14 -0.22 -14.11
N PRO A 237 -4.61 -1.33 -14.70
CA PRO A 237 -4.60 -1.48 -16.16
C PRO A 237 -5.44 -0.43 -16.92
N TYR A 238 -6.45 0.16 -16.28
CA TYR A 238 -7.35 1.16 -16.88
C TYR A 238 -6.97 2.61 -16.54
N GLY A 239 -5.95 2.83 -15.70
CA GLY A 239 -5.50 4.18 -15.36
C GLY A 239 -4.59 4.23 -14.13
N GLY A 240 -4.05 5.42 -13.86
CA GLY A 240 -3.27 5.71 -12.67
C GLY A 240 -3.68 7.03 -11.99
N ARG A 241 -3.32 7.18 -10.72
CA ARG A 241 -3.37 8.45 -9.99
C ARG A 241 -1.95 8.90 -9.66
N LEU A 242 -1.52 9.97 -10.32
CA LEU A 242 -0.24 10.63 -10.09
C LEU A 242 -0.40 11.65 -8.95
N SER A 243 0.40 11.52 -7.91
CA SER A 243 0.55 12.49 -6.83
C SER A 243 1.75 13.36 -7.11
N VAL A 244 1.55 14.68 -7.13
CA VAL A 244 2.60 15.67 -7.37
C VAL A 244 2.72 16.55 -6.14
N ARG A 245 3.92 16.58 -5.57
CA ARG A 245 4.23 17.31 -4.35
C ARG A 245 5.27 18.38 -4.62
N ARG A 246 4.93 19.62 -4.26
CA ARG A 246 5.86 20.75 -4.22
C ARG A 246 6.66 20.74 -2.92
N ARG A 247 7.97 20.92 -3.03
CA ARG A 247 8.94 21.09 -1.95
C ARG A 247 9.19 22.59 -1.75
N GLY A 248 9.51 22.97 -0.51
CA GLY A 248 9.75 24.37 -0.16
C GLY A 248 8.48 25.21 -0.01
N ASP A 249 8.62 26.51 -0.32
CA ASP A 249 7.56 27.51 -0.13
C ASP A 249 6.56 27.52 -1.29
N ALA A 250 5.28 27.62 -0.93
CA ALA A 250 4.16 27.67 -1.86
C ALA A 250 3.55 29.07 -1.92
N THR A 251 4.38 30.11 -1.89
CA THR A 251 3.94 31.52 -1.79
C THR A 251 3.47 32.12 -3.11
N SER A 252 3.78 31.47 -4.24
CA SER A 252 3.38 31.89 -5.59
C SER A 252 2.73 30.72 -6.33
N PRO A 253 1.89 30.98 -7.35
CA PRO A 253 1.47 29.93 -8.27
C PRO A 253 2.70 29.36 -9.01
N ALA A 254 2.58 28.13 -9.47
CA ALA A 254 3.62 27.45 -10.23
C ALA A 254 3.01 26.41 -11.17
N ALA A 255 3.72 26.06 -12.24
CA ALA A 255 3.37 24.96 -13.14
C ALA A 255 4.59 24.05 -13.30
N VAL A 256 4.38 22.75 -13.40
CA VAL A 256 5.45 21.77 -13.64
C VAL A 256 5.02 20.78 -14.71
N GLU A 257 5.87 20.58 -15.71
CA GLU A 257 5.71 19.50 -16.68
C GLU A 257 6.31 18.21 -16.11
N ILE A 258 5.57 17.11 -16.29
CA ILE A 258 5.94 15.79 -15.80
C ILE A 258 5.97 14.84 -16.98
N SER A 259 7.15 14.31 -17.28
CA SER A 259 7.35 13.25 -18.26
C SER A 259 6.96 11.91 -17.65
N ILE A 260 6.14 11.13 -18.36
CA ILE A 260 5.56 9.86 -17.88
C ILE A 260 5.87 8.76 -18.90
N SER A 261 6.35 7.62 -18.42
CA SER A 261 6.50 6.41 -19.21
C SER A 261 5.85 5.21 -18.51
N ILE A 262 4.89 4.59 -19.18
CA ILE A 262 4.13 3.46 -18.64
C ILE A 262 4.32 2.26 -19.56
N ILE A 263 4.76 1.13 -18.99
CA ILE A 263 5.10 -0.09 -19.72
C ILE A 263 4.33 -1.27 -19.15
N ALA A 264 3.68 -2.04 -20.02
CA ALA A 264 3.04 -3.30 -19.67
C ALA A 264 3.59 -4.45 -20.51
N PRO A 265 3.97 -5.59 -19.90
CA PRO A 265 4.35 -6.77 -20.66
C PRO A 265 3.12 -7.37 -21.36
N LEU A 266 3.26 -7.68 -22.65
CA LEU A 266 2.28 -8.46 -23.39
C LEU A 266 2.51 -9.95 -23.10
N SER A 267 1.42 -10.70 -22.85
CA SER A 267 1.56 -12.14 -22.70
C SER A 267 1.95 -12.77 -24.04
N SER A 268 3.02 -13.56 -24.05
CA SER A 268 3.42 -14.41 -25.18
C SER A 268 2.42 -15.53 -25.53
N ALA A 269 1.34 -15.68 -24.75
CA ALA A 269 0.40 -16.79 -24.81
C ALA A 269 -0.54 -16.84 -26.04
N ARG A 270 -0.30 -16.02 -27.08
CA ARG A 270 -1.13 -16.01 -28.31
C ARG A 270 -0.37 -16.36 -29.59
N ALA A 271 0.83 -16.94 -29.47
CA ALA A 271 1.57 -17.50 -30.60
C ALA A 271 1.54 -19.04 -30.54
N ALA A 272 0.37 -19.62 -30.79
CA ALA A 272 0.18 -21.05 -31.05
C ALA A 272 -1.00 -21.22 -31.99
#